data_AF-A0A7Y1MR19-F1
#
_entry.id   AF-A0A7Y1MR19-F1
#
_cell.length_a   1.000
_cell.length_b   1.000
_cell.length_c   1.000
_cell.angle_alpha   90.00
_cell.angle_beta   90.00
_cell.angle_gamma   90.00
#
_symmetry.space_group_name_H-M   'P 1'
#
loop_
_entity.id
_entity.type
_entity.pdbx_description
1 polymer ?
#
loop_
_entity_poly.entity_id
_entity_poly.type
_entity_poly.pdbx_seq_one_letter_code
_entity_poly.pdbx_strand_id
1 'polypeptide(L)'
;MNHLKLATRRWWYIMPIVFITYSLAYLDRANYGFAAASGMAEDLMITPGMSSLLGALFFLGYFFFQVPGAIYAQRRSVKKLIFVSLILWGGLATLTGVVSNAYMLIAIRFMLGVVEAAVMPAMLVYLCHWFTRAERSRANTFLILGNPVTMLWMSVVSGYLVQHYSWRWMFIIEGLPAVFWAFIWWRLADERPADAKWLSAGEKHDLETALAAEQVGLKAVKNYAEAFRSPKVIILALQFFCWSIGVYGFVLWLPSILKAGLQMDMVEAGWLSALPYLAAVIGMLVVSWGSDKLQKRKRFVWPPLLIASVAFYGSYLLGAEHFWWSYTLLVIAGACMYAPYGPFFAIVPEILPANVAGGAMALINSMGALGSFGGSYLVGYLNSSTGSPGASYLLMSGALLLSVVLTILLKPEQPGARALHSLELKVRT
;
A
#
# COMPACT_ATOMS: atom_id res chain seq x y z
N MET A 1 3.05 27.56 -23.29
CA MET A 1 1.79 27.06 -22.69
C MET A 1 1.69 27.66 -21.30
N ASN A 2 0.69 28.52 -21.05
CA ASN A 2 0.44 29.04 -19.71
C ASN A 2 0.25 27.87 -18.76
N HIS A 3 1.00 27.82 -17.66
CA HIS A 3 0.77 26.83 -16.62
C HIS A 3 -0.60 27.09 -16.00
N LEU A 4 -1.62 26.31 -16.41
CA LEU A 4 -2.94 26.34 -15.79
C LEU A 4 -2.74 26.14 -14.29
N LYS A 5 -3.15 27.14 -13.50
CA LYS A 5 -2.99 27.10 -12.04
C LYS A 5 -4.15 26.29 -11.47
N LEU A 6 -3.95 24.98 -11.35
CA LEU A 6 -4.95 24.07 -10.84
C LEU A 6 -5.34 24.41 -9.39
N ALA A 7 -6.62 24.24 -9.06
CA ALA A 7 -7.16 24.56 -7.74
C ALA A 7 -6.44 23.79 -6.63
N THR A 8 -5.78 24.50 -5.71
CA THR A 8 -5.07 23.88 -4.57
C THR A 8 -6.04 23.31 -3.54
N ARG A 9 -7.29 23.80 -3.50
CA ARG A 9 -8.36 23.32 -2.61
C ARG A 9 -8.60 21.81 -2.73
N ARG A 10 -8.34 21.20 -3.89
CA ARG A 10 -8.43 19.73 -4.10
C ARG A 10 -7.65 18.94 -3.06
N TRP A 11 -6.46 19.41 -2.69
CA TRP A 11 -5.62 18.76 -1.69
C TRP A 11 -6.32 18.70 -0.32
N TRP A 12 -6.98 19.78 0.09
CA TRP A 12 -7.64 19.89 1.38
C TRP A 12 -8.96 19.12 1.48
N TYR A 13 -9.69 18.99 0.37
CA TYR A 13 -10.95 18.23 0.36
C TYR A 13 -10.73 16.71 0.17
N ILE A 14 -9.72 16.33 -0.61
CA ILE A 14 -9.56 14.94 -1.07
C ILE A 14 -8.55 14.18 -0.22
N MET A 15 -7.40 14.77 0.12
CA MET A 15 -6.35 14.02 0.83
C MET A 15 -6.77 13.56 2.22
N PRO A 16 -7.45 14.37 3.07
CA PRO A 16 -7.85 13.91 4.40
C PRO A 16 -8.79 12.71 4.32
N ILE A 17 -9.78 12.73 3.42
CA ILE A 17 -10.74 11.63 3.32
C ILE A 17 -10.08 10.34 2.81
N VAL A 18 -9.15 10.46 1.87
CA VAL A 18 -8.41 9.32 1.31
C VAL A 18 -7.43 8.76 2.34
N PHE A 19 -6.70 9.63 3.04
CA PHE A 19 -5.77 9.25 4.11
C PHE A 19 -6.50 8.54 5.24
N ILE A 20 -7.58 9.12 5.79
CA ILE A 20 -8.34 8.51 6.89
C ILE A 20 -8.89 7.14 6.48
N THR A 21 -9.47 7.04 5.28
CA THR A 21 -10.02 5.76 4.78
C THR A 21 -8.95 4.67 4.74
N TYR A 22 -7.75 4.98 4.27
CA TYR A 22 -6.68 3.99 4.16
C TYR A 22 -5.96 3.74 5.48
N SER A 23 -5.88 4.73 6.38
CA SER A 23 -5.39 4.55 7.76
C SER A 23 -6.26 3.57 8.53
N LEU A 24 -7.59 3.74 8.46
CA LEU A 24 -8.51 2.80 9.10
C LEU A 24 -8.28 1.38 8.55
N ALA A 25 -8.03 1.21 7.24
CA ALA A 25 -7.78 -0.12 6.65
C ALA A 25 -6.56 -0.83 7.26
N TYR A 26 -5.52 -0.08 7.66
CA TYR A 26 -4.35 -0.67 8.31
C TYR A 26 -4.52 -0.93 9.80
N LEU A 27 -5.44 -0.20 10.47
CA LEU A 27 -5.79 -0.45 11.87
C LEU A 27 -6.24 -1.90 12.04
N ASP A 28 -7.20 -2.37 11.25
CA ASP A 28 -7.70 -3.75 11.34
C ASP A 28 -6.62 -4.81 11.01
N ARG A 29 -5.78 -4.56 9.99
CA ARG A 29 -4.74 -5.51 9.59
C ARG A 29 -3.73 -5.78 10.70
N ALA A 30 -3.31 -4.75 11.43
CA ALA A 30 -2.33 -4.93 12.49
C ALA A 30 -2.96 -5.36 13.83
N ASN A 31 -4.27 -5.14 14.05
CA ASN A 31 -4.98 -5.61 15.24
C ASN A 31 -4.86 -7.12 15.47
N TYR A 32 -4.79 -7.92 14.41
CA TYR A 32 -4.56 -9.36 14.55
C TYR A 32 -3.26 -9.67 15.30
N GLY A 33 -2.16 -9.01 14.94
CA GLY A 33 -0.86 -9.26 15.56
C GLY A 33 -0.87 -8.96 17.06
N PHE A 34 -1.49 -7.84 17.45
CA PHE A 34 -1.64 -7.46 18.86
C PHE A 34 -2.53 -8.43 19.63
N ALA A 35 -3.68 -8.80 19.06
CA ALA A 35 -4.61 -9.72 19.70
C ALA A 35 -4.00 -11.11 19.87
N ALA A 36 -3.31 -11.63 18.84
CA ALA A 36 -2.63 -12.91 18.88
C ALA A 36 -1.55 -12.93 19.98
N ALA A 37 -0.81 -11.83 20.15
CA ALA A 37 0.19 -11.68 21.20
C ALA A 37 -0.39 -11.45 22.61
N SER A 38 -1.69 -11.17 22.72
CA SER A 38 -2.32 -10.71 23.97
C SER A 38 -3.54 -11.55 24.35
N GLY A 39 -3.43 -12.87 24.21
CA GLY A 39 -4.41 -13.85 24.73
C GLY A 39 -5.33 -14.49 23.68
N MET A 40 -5.49 -13.93 22.47
CA MET A 40 -6.34 -14.56 21.43
C MET A 40 -5.82 -15.95 21.04
N ALA A 41 -4.50 -16.12 20.95
CA ALA A 41 -3.90 -17.39 20.54
C ALA A 41 -4.18 -18.51 21.55
N GLU A 42 -4.15 -18.18 22.84
CA GLU A 42 -4.47 -19.12 23.93
C GLU A 42 -5.97 -19.42 23.96
N ASP A 43 -6.82 -18.37 23.94
CA ASP A 43 -8.28 -18.48 23.97
C ASP A 43 -8.86 -19.35 22.84
N LEU A 44 -8.25 -19.29 21.66
CA LEU A 44 -8.73 -19.97 20.45
C LEU A 44 -7.90 -21.21 20.09
N MET A 45 -6.95 -21.61 20.94
CA MET A 45 -6.00 -22.72 20.73
C MET A 45 -5.28 -22.64 19.37
N ILE A 46 -4.77 -21.47 19.03
CA ILE A 46 -4.07 -21.21 17.76
C ILE A 46 -2.62 -21.70 17.87
N THR A 47 -2.27 -22.69 17.05
CA THR A 47 -0.88 -23.16 16.92
C THR A 47 -0.01 -22.13 16.18
N PRO A 48 1.33 -22.16 16.32
CA PRO A 48 2.22 -21.25 15.60
C PRO A 48 2.02 -21.28 14.08
N GLY A 49 1.87 -22.47 13.49
CA GLY A 49 1.60 -22.63 12.06
C GLY A 49 0.25 -22.03 11.65
N MET A 50 -0.79 -22.21 12.47
CA MET A 50 -2.10 -21.59 12.25
C MET A 50 -2.02 -20.06 12.38
N SER A 51 -1.22 -19.54 13.30
CA SER A 51 -1.01 -18.09 13.48
C SER A 51 -0.39 -17.46 12.23
N SER A 52 0.65 -18.09 11.66
CA SER A 52 1.23 -17.66 10.39
C SER A 52 0.23 -17.72 9.23
N LEU A 53 -0.60 -18.77 9.17
CA LEU A 53 -1.67 -18.88 8.16
C LEU A 53 -2.70 -17.75 8.32
N LEU A 54 -3.20 -17.52 9.53
CA LEU A 54 -4.20 -16.48 9.83
C LEU A 54 -3.69 -15.07 9.51
N GLY A 55 -2.42 -14.79 9.81
CA GLY A 55 -1.78 -13.52 9.45
C GLY A 55 -1.62 -13.34 7.93
N ALA A 56 -1.48 -14.42 7.18
CA ALA A 56 -1.33 -14.39 5.72
C ALA A 56 -2.67 -14.45 4.97
N LEU A 57 -3.71 -15.08 5.55
CA LEU A 57 -4.97 -15.41 4.87
C LEU A 57 -5.72 -14.19 4.32
N PHE A 58 -5.60 -13.05 5.01
CA PHE A 58 -6.08 -11.76 4.53
C PHE A 58 -5.58 -11.48 3.11
N PHE A 59 -4.28 -11.65 2.85
CA PHE A 59 -3.68 -11.37 1.55
C PHE A 59 -4.18 -12.30 0.45
N LEU A 60 -4.60 -13.52 0.79
CA LEU A 60 -5.14 -14.47 -0.18
C LEU A 60 -6.53 -14.03 -0.67
N GLY A 61 -7.42 -13.62 0.24
CA GLY A 61 -8.70 -13.01 -0.14
C GLY A 61 -8.48 -11.72 -0.94
N TYR A 62 -7.49 -10.92 -0.51
CA TYR A 62 -7.10 -9.67 -1.16
C TYR A 62 -6.56 -9.86 -2.59
N PHE A 63 -5.86 -10.96 -2.85
CA PHE A 63 -5.31 -11.31 -4.16
C PHE A 63 -6.41 -11.60 -5.19
N PHE A 64 -7.39 -12.44 -4.85
CA PHE A 64 -8.39 -12.91 -5.82
C PHE A 64 -9.39 -11.82 -6.27
N PHE A 65 -9.70 -10.85 -5.40
CA PHE A 65 -10.83 -9.92 -5.63
C PHE A 65 -10.44 -8.50 -6.03
N GLN A 66 -9.14 -8.22 -6.11
CA GLN A 66 -8.64 -6.90 -6.49
C GLN A 66 -8.98 -6.50 -7.92
N VAL A 67 -8.69 -7.40 -8.88
CA VAL A 67 -8.95 -7.14 -10.31
C VAL A 67 -10.46 -6.95 -10.57
N PRO A 68 -11.37 -7.85 -10.11
CA PRO A 68 -12.80 -7.62 -10.23
C PRO A 68 -13.27 -6.31 -9.59
N GLY A 69 -12.79 -6.01 -8.37
CA GLY A 69 -13.14 -4.79 -7.65
C GLY A 69 -12.73 -3.51 -8.39
N ALA A 70 -11.54 -3.49 -8.97
CA ALA A 70 -11.06 -2.34 -9.74
C ALA A 70 -11.82 -2.14 -11.06
N ILE A 71 -12.17 -3.23 -11.75
CA ILE A 71 -13.00 -3.17 -12.95
C ILE A 71 -14.38 -2.59 -12.61
N TYR A 72 -14.96 -2.99 -11.48
CA TYR A 72 -16.21 -2.40 -10.99
C TYR A 72 -16.03 -0.91 -10.68
N ALA A 73 -14.99 -0.54 -9.93
CA ALA A 73 -14.70 0.85 -9.54
C ALA A 73 -14.59 1.77 -10.76
N GLN A 74 -13.91 1.28 -11.80
CA GLN A 74 -13.66 2.03 -13.02
C GLN A 74 -14.91 2.18 -13.91
N ARG A 75 -15.78 1.17 -13.96
CA ARG A 75 -16.97 1.17 -14.84
C ARG A 75 -18.22 1.75 -14.20
N ARG A 76 -18.33 1.69 -12.86
CA ARG A 76 -19.55 2.01 -12.13
C ARG A 76 -19.35 3.21 -11.22
N SER A 77 -18.70 3.01 -10.08
CA SER A 77 -18.55 4.04 -9.07
C SER A 77 -17.50 3.62 -8.05
N VAL A 78 -16.49 4.48 -7.84
CA VAL A 78 -15.53 4.32 -6.76
C VAL A 78 -16.21 4.64 -5.42
N LYS A 79 -17.01 5.71 -5.38
CA LYS A 79 -17.68 6.18 -4.17
C LYS A 79 -18.54 5.10 -3.54
N LYS A 80 -19.40 4.45 -4.33
CA LYS A 80 -20.30 3.38 -3.89
C LYS A 80 -19.53 2.13 -3.46
N LEU A 81 -18.48 1.77 -4.19
CA LEU A 81 -17.66 0.61 -3.85
C LEU A 81 -16.98 0.79 -2.50
N ILE A 82 -16.31 1.93 -2.28
CA ILE A 82 -15.64 2.23 -1.00
C ILE A 82 -16.66 2.31 0.14
N PHE A 83 -17.84 2.90 -0.08
CA PHE A 83 -18.90 2.93 0.92
C PHE A 83 -19.32 1.52 1.36
N VAL A 84 -19.63 0.64 0.42
CA VAL A 84 -20.03 -0.75 0.71
C VAL A 84 -18.88 -1.51 1.36
N SER A 85 -17.65 -1.34 0.86
CA SER A 85 -16.46 -1.94 1.46
C SER A 85 -16.29 -1.50 2.90
N LEU A 86 -16.40 -0.21 3.23
CA LEU A 86 -16.27 0.31 4.60
C LEU A 86 -17.29 -0.30 5.57
N ILE A 87 -18.56 -0.44 5.15
CA ILE A 87 -19.60 -1.07 5.96
C ILE A 87 -19.31 -2.55 6.20
N LEU A 88 -19.04 -3.31 5.13
CA LEU A 88 -18.79 -4.75 5.23
C LEU A 88 -17.51 -5.05 6.00
N TRP A 89 -16.46 -4.28 5.73
CA TRP A 89 -15.16 -4.42 6.35
C TRP A 89 -15.21 -4.04 7.84
N GLY A 90 -15.78 -2.88 8.19
CA GLY A 90 -15.96 -2.49 9.59
C GLY A 90 -16.83 -3.48 10.36
N GLY A 91 -17.89 -4.00 9.73
CA GLY A 91 -18.73 -5.05 10.30
C GLY A 91 -17.95 -6.34 10.58
N LEU A 92 -17.15 -6.83 9.62
CA LEU A 92 -16.30 -8.02 9.79
C LEU A 92 -15.19 -7.80 10.84
N ALA A 93 -14.60 -6.61 10.89
CA ALA A 93 -13.61 -6.23 11.88
C ALA A 93 -14.21 -6.31 13.29
N THR A 94 -15.38 -5.68 13.50
CA THR A 94 -16.14 -5.76 14.76
C THR A 94 -16.54 -7.19 15.10
N LEU A 95 -16.97 -7.99 14.12
CA LEU A 95 -17.34 -9.40 14.32
C LEU A 95 -16.14 -10.28 14.75
N THR A 96 -14.90 -9.85 14.50
CA THR A 96 -13.73 -10.56 15.03
C THR A 96 -13.76 -10.60 16.56
N GLY A 97 -14.26 -9.56 17.23
CA GLY A 97 -14.32 -9.53 18.68
C GLY A 97 -15.27 -10.55 19.31
N VAL A 98 -16.16 -11.17 18.53
CA VAL A 98 -17.14 -12.15 19.01
C VAL A 98 -16.83 -13.59 18.59
N VAL A 99 -15.67 -13.84 17.98
CA VAL A 99 -15.30 -15.20 17.55
C VAL A 99 -15.02 -16.11 18.76
N SER A 100 -15.41 -17.38 18.62
CA SER A 100 -15.27 -18.40 19.66
C SER A 100 -14.32 -19.54 19.29
N ASN A 101 -13.88 -19.63 18.03
CA ASN A 101 -12.94 -20.66 17.58
C ASN A 101 -12.09 -20.18 16.38
N ALA A 102 -11.00 -20.90 16.12
CA ALA A 102 -10.08 -20.59 15.04
C ALA A 102 -10.72 -20.68 13.64
N TYR A 103 -11.70 -21.56 13.41
CA TYR A 103 -12.34 -21.69 12.08
C TYR A 103 -13.18 -20.46 11.71
N MET A 104 -13.88 -19.88 12.66
CA MET A 104 -14.57 -18.59 12.47
C MET A 104 -13.57 -17.48 12.15
N LEU A 105 -12.42 -17.46 12.84
CA LEU A 105 -11.37 -16.49 12.59
C LEU A 105 -10.76 -16.64 11.19
N ILE A 106 -10.55 -17.88 10.71
CA ILE A 106 -10.12 -18.17 9.33
C ILE A 106 -11.12 -17.56 8.33
N ALA A 107 -12.42 -17.84 8.50
CA ALA A 107 -13.44 -17.32 7.60
C ALA A 107 -13.47 -15.79 7.58
N ILE A 108 -13.46 -15.15 8.76
CA ILE A 108 -13.46 -13.68 8.86
C ILE A 108 -12.20 -13.08 8.24
N ARG A 109 -11.01 -13.62 8.51
CA ARG A 109 -9.74 -13.11 7.96
C ARG A 109 -9.71 -13.18 6.44
N PHE A 110 -10.18 -14.28 5.85
CA PHE A 110 -10.31 -14.39 4.40
C PHE A 110 -11.30 -13.35 3.84
N MET A 111 -12.49 -13.23 4.45
CA MET A 111 -13.53 -12.31 4.00
C MET A 111 -13.15 -10.83 4.14
N LEU A 112 -12.40 -10.46 5.19
CA LEU A 112 -11.80 -9.13 5.33
C LEU A 112 -10.90 -8.83 4.12
N GLY A 113 -10.06 -9.79 3.74
CA GLY A 113 -9.24 -9.72 2.53
C GLY A 113 -10.07 -9.49 1.26
N VAL A 114 -11.15 -10.24 1.09
CA VAL A 114 -12.08 -10.10 -0.05
C VAL A 114 -12.70 -8.71 -0.14
N VAL A 115 -13.21 -8.19 0.98
CA VAL A 115 -13.94 -6.91 1.02
C VAL A 115 -12.99 -5.72 0.88
N GLU A 116 -11.81 -5.79 1.49
CA GLU A 116 -10.80 -4.74 1.39
C GLU A 116 -10.05 -4.75 0.06
N ALA A 117 -10.04 -5.87 -0.67
CA ALA A 117 -9.30 -6.05 -1.92
C ALA A 117 -9.45 -4.84 -2.86
N ALA A 118 -10.68 -4.37 -3.02
CA ALA A 118 -10.99 -3.34 -4.00
C ALA A 118 -10.59 -1.92 -3.56
N VAL A 119 -10.29 -1.70 -2.28
CA VAL A 119 -10.09 -0.36 -1.70
C VAL A 119 -8.88 0.35 -2.31
N MET A 120 -7.70 -0.29 -2.29
CA MET A 120 -6.47 0.31 -2.81
C MET A 120 -6.56 0.65 -4.30
N PRO A 121 -6.90 -0.28 -5.21
CA PRO A 121 -6.98 0.06 -6.62
C PRO A 121 -8.08 1.07 -6.93
N ALA A 122 -9.23 1.01 -6.23
CA ALA A 122 -10.28 2.02 -6.40
C ALA A 122 -9.83 3.41 -5.96
N MET A 123 -9.10 3.53 -4.85
CA MET A 123 -8.53 4.80 -4.40
C MET A 123 -7.48 5.35 -5.36
N LEU A 124 -6.62 4.50 -5.93
CA LEU A 124 -5.68 4.94 -6.96
C LEU A 124 -6.41 5.47 -8.21
N VAL A 125 -7.48 4.79 -8.64
CA VAL A 125 -8.34 5.28 -9.74
C VAL A 125 -9.00 6.60 -9.38
N TYR A 126 -9.53 6.73 -8.16
CA TYR A 126 -10.11 7.97 -7.65
C TYR A 126 -9.10 9.13 -7.70
N LEU A 127 -7.86 8.92 -7.23
CA LEU A 127 -6.81 9.91 -7.31
C LEU A 127 -6.45 10.29 -8.76
N CYS A 128 -6.55 9.37 -9.72
CA CYS A 128 -6.34 9.67 -11.13
C CYS A 128 -7.42 10.61 -11.71
N HIS A 129 -8.63 10.66 -11.15
CA HIS A 129 -9.66 11.62 -11.57
C HIS A 129 -9.42 13.03 -11.05
N TRP A 130 -8.54 13.19 -10.07
CA TRP A 130 -8.36 14.44 -9.34
C TRP A 130 -6.99 15.04 -9.46
N PHE A 131 -5.94 14.24 -9.70
CA PHE A 131 -4.55 14.68 -9.70
C PHE A 131 -3.83 14.35 -11.02
N THR A 132 -3.16 15.38 -11.53
CA THR A 132 -2.34 15.30 -12.73
C THR A 132 -1.05 14.54 -12.45
N ARG A 133 -0.38 14.10 -13.51
CA ARG A 133 0.95 13.50 -13.51
C ARG A 133 1.95 14.29 -12.65
N ALA A 134 1.91 15.62 -12.68
CA ALA A 134 2.82 16.46 -11.88
C ALA A 134 2.61 16.36 -10.36
N GLU A 135 1.46 15.83 -9.93
CA GLU A 135 1.02 15.76 -8.53
C GLU A 135 0.79 14.31 -8.05
N ARG A 136 0.76 13.34 -8.98
CA ARG A 136 0.26 11.99 -8.74
C ARG A 136 1.11 11.19 -7.76
N SER A 137 2.43 11.35 -7.75
CA SER A 137 3.27 10.61 -6.81
C SER A 137 3.03 11.07 -5.38
N ARG A 138 2.89 12.38 -5.15
CA ARG A 138 2.53 12.90 -3.82
C ARG A 138 1.13 12.48 -3.41
N ALA A 139 0.14 12.57 -4.30
CA ALA A 139 -1.23 12.13 -4.00
C ALA A 139 -1.29 10.63 -3.59
N ASN A 140 -0.62 9.76 -4.36
CA ASN A 140 -0.49 8.34 -4.02
C ASN A 140 0.25 8.13 -2.69
N THR A 141 1.24 8.98 -2.40
CA THR A 141 1.96 8.93 -1.12
C THR A 141 1.04 9.25 0.05
N PHE A 142 0.22 10.30 -0.05
CA PHE A 142 -0.74 10.63 1.00
C PHE A 142 -1.74 9.50 1.25
N LEU A 143 -2.21 8.81 0.20
CA LEU A 143 -2.99 7.59 0.39
C LEU A 143 -2.21 6.55 1.21
N ILE A 144 -1.01 6.20 0.76
CA ILE A 144 -0.24 5.07 1.32
C ILE A 144 0.36 5.37 2.69
N LEU A 145 0.59 6.65 3.03
CA LEU A 145 1.02 7.11 4.35
C LEU A 145 0.09 6.62 5.47
N GLY A 146 -1.18 6.32 5.15
CA GLY A 146 -2.08 5.72 6.12
C GLY A 146 -1.54 4.45 6.77
N ASN A 147 -0.67 3.68 6.09
CA ASN A 147 -0.01 2.51 6.68
C ASN A 147 1.00 2.91 7.79
N PRO A 148 2.18 3.50 7.48
CA PRO A 148 3.18 3.76 8.50
C PRO A 148 2.69 4.74 9.56
N VAL A 149 1.82 5.70 9.22
CA VAL A 149 1.26 6.62 10.23
C VAL A 149 0.35 5.89 11.20
N THR A 150 -0.49 4.94 10.75
CA THR A 150 -1.33 4.15 11.65
C THR A 150 -0.50 3.30 12.59
N MET A 151 0.58 2.69 12.09
CA MET A 151 1.51 1.90 12.91
C MET A 151 2.15 2.70 14.06
N LEU A 152 2.32 4.01 13.92
CA LEU A 152 2.96 4.85 14.96
C LEU A 152 2.09 5.03 16.21
N TRP A 153 0.77 5.10 16.06
CA TRP A 153 -0.13 5.38 17.19
C TRP A 153 -1.00 4.17 17.57
N MET A 154 -1.24 3.23 16.64
CA MET A 154 -2.14 2.11 16.91
C MET A 154 -1.63 1.23 18.04
N SER A 155 -0.32 1.01 18.15
CA SER A 155 0.26 0.15 19.20
C SER A 155 -0.11 0.62 20.60
N VAL A 156 -0.18 1.95 20.80
CA VAL A 156 -0.59 2.58 22.06
C VAL A 156 -2.09 2.37 22.30
N VAL A 157 -2.93 2.62 21.30
CA VAL A 157 -4.39 2.49 21.41
C VAL A 157 -4.79 1.03 21.64
N SER A 158 -4.31 0.12 20.78
CA SER A 158 -4.59 -1.30 20.86
C SER A 158 -4.04 -1.92 22.16
N GLY A 159 -2.82 -1.55 22.57
CA GLY A 159 -2.23 -1.98 23.84
C GLY A 159 -3.07 -1.56 25.06
N TYR A 160 -3.51 -0.30 25.09
CA TYR A 160 -4.39 0.21 26.14
C TYR A 160 -5.74 -0.53 26.19
N LEU A 161 -6.38 -0.74 25.03
CA LEU A 161 -7.66 -1.44 24.95
C LEU A 161 -7.56 -2.90 25.41
N VAL A 162 -6.47 -3.58 25.07
CA VAL A 162 -6.26 -4.97 25.52
C VAL A 162 -5.98 -5.03 27.03
N GLN A 163 -5.16 -4.11 27.55
CA GLN A 163 -4.79 -4.07 28.96
C GLN A 163 -6.00 -3.79 29.88
N HIS A 164 -6.88 -2.87 29.49
CA HIS A 164 -8.00 -2.43 30.33
C HIS A 164 -9.32 -3.15 30.05
N TYR A 165 -9.48 -3.74 28.87
CA TYR A 165 -10.67 -4.49 28.49
C TYR A 165 -10.30 -5.92 28.10
N SER A 166 -10.10 -6.18 26.81
CA SER A 166 -9.66 -7.46 26.26
C SER A 166 -9.41 -7.29 24.76
N TRP A 167 -8.76 -8.28 24.13
CA TRP A 167 -8.62 -8.33 22.68
C TRP A 167 -9.98 -8.32 21.95
N ARG A 168 -11.03 -8.87 22.57
CA ARG A 168 -12.39 -8.89 22.00
C ARG A 168 -12.95 -7.48 21.85
N TRP A 169 -12.88 -6.70 22.92
CA TRP A 169 -13.33 -5.31 22.94
C TRP A 169 -12.49 -4.40 22.04
N MET A 170 -11.18 -4.67 21.91
CA MET A 170 -10.32 -3.96 20.96
C MET A 170 -10.87 -4.04 19.53
N PHE A 171 -11.17 -5.23 19.01
CA PHE A 171 -11.76 -5.38 17.67
C PHE A 171 -13.14 -4.70 17.53
N ILE A 172 -13.98 -4.79 18.57
CA ILE A 172 -15.30 -4.16 18.54
C ILE A 172 -15.15 -2.63 18.44
N ILE A 173 -14.33 -2.03 19.30
CA ILE A 173 -14.14 -0.58 19.40
C ILE A 173 -13.42 -0.03 18.18
N GLU A 174 -12.42 -0.72 17.65
CA GLU A 174 -11.64 -0.24 16.50
C GLU A 174 -12.30 -0.54 15.15
N GLY A 175 -13.17 -1.55 15.06
CA GLY A 175 -13.93 -1.86 13.83
C GLY A 175 -15.11 -0.91 13.57
N LEU A 176 -15.79 -0.45 14.62
CA LEU A 176 -16.97 0.43 14.50
C LEU A 176 -16.70 1.78 13.81
N PRO A 177 -15.57 2.48 14.05
CA PRO A 177 -15.21 3.72 13.36
C PRO A 177 -15.25 3.62 11.84
N ALA A 178 -14.90 2.48 11.24
CA ALA A 178 -14.95 2.29 9.79
C ALA A 178 -16.39 2.34 9.25
N VAL A 179 -17.35 1.77 10.00
CA VAL A 179 -18.79 1.81 9.65
C VAL A 179 -19.31 3.23 9.70
N PHE A 180 -18.98 3.98 10.77
CA PHE A 180 -19.35 5.39 10.88
C PHE A 180 -18.70 6.23 9.77
N TRP A 181 -17.43 5.99 9.51
CA TRP A 181 -16.67 6.66 8.46
C TRP A 181 -17.25 6.41 7.06
N ALA A 182 -17.88 5.26 6.81
CA ALA A 182 -18.58 4.98 5.55
C ALA A 182 -19.61 6.07 5.22
N PHE A 183 -20.42 6.48 6.18
CA PHE A 183 -21.43 7.52 5.97
C PHE A 183 -20.81 8.90 5.71
N ILE A 184 -19.71 9.21 6.40
CA ILE A 184 -18.93 10.43 6.14
C ILE A 184 -18.34 10.39 4.71
N TRP A 185 -17.72 9.29 4.32
CA TRP A 185 -17.19 9.07 2.98
C TRP A 185 -18.28 9.26 1.92
N TRP A 186 -19.46 8.66 2.11
CA TRP A 186 -20.59 8.82 1.19
C TRP A 186 -21.02 10.27 1.04
N ARG A 187 -20.93 11.08 2.10
CA ARG A 187 -21.30 12.49 2.05
C ARG A 187 -20.24 13.38 1.40
N LEU A 188 -18.96 13.07 1.61
CA LEU A 188 -17.83 13.95 1.25
C LEU A 188 -17.14 13.59 -0.07
N ALA A 189 -17.13 12.32 -0.48
CA ALA A 189 -16.43 11.90 -1.69
C ALA A 189 -17.18 12.34 -2.95
N ASP A 190 -16.54 13.14 -3.81
CA ASP A 190 -17.03 13.51 -5.14
C ASP A 190 -16.24 12.71 -6.18
N GLU A 191 -16.91 12.00 -7.09
CA GLU A 191 -16.22 11.04 -7.97
C GLU A 191 -15.37 11.71 -9.06
N ARG A 192 -15.85 12.83 -9.58
CA ARG A 192 -15.23 13.58 -10.67
C ARG A 192 -15.26 15.08 -10.40
N PRO A 193 -14.35 15.85 -11.03
CA PRO A 193 -14.36 17.32 -10.96
C PRO A 193 -15.72 17.95 -11.31
N ALA A 194 -16.41 17.41 -12.31
CA ALA A 194 -17.77 17.82 -12.68
C ALA A 194 -18.76 17.81 -11.50
N ASP A 195 -18.67 16.79 -10.63
CA ASP A 195 -19.61 16.58 -9.52
C ASP A 195 -19.33 17.47 -8.31
N ALA A 196 -18.10 18.01 -8.19
CA ALA A 196 -17.70 18.81 -7.03
C ALA A 196 -18.48 20.12 -6.92
N LYS A 197 -19.19 20.31 -5.82
CA LYS A 197 -19.91 21.57 -5.54
C LYS A 197 -19.00 22.69 -5.01
N TRP A 198 -17.79 22.35 -4.57
CA TRP A 198 -16.82 23.26 -3.96
C TRP A 198 -15.79 23.83 -4.95
N LEU A 199 -15.85 23.43 -6.23
CA LEU A 199 -15.07 23.99 -7.33
C LEU A 199 -15.93 24.94 -8.19
N SER A 200 -15.34 26.05 -8.61
CA SER A 200 -15.93 26.93 -9.62
C SER A 200 -15.94 26.27 -11.01
N ALA A 201 -16.82 26.73 -11.90
CA ALA A 201 -16.91 26.19 -13.26
C ALA A 201 -15.59 26.29 -14.05
N GLY A 202 -14.83 27.39 -13.86
CA GLY A 202 -13.50 27.56 -14.46
C GLY A 202 -12.48 26.55 -13.93
N GLU A 203 -12.40 26.37 -12.61
CA GLU A 203 -11.49 25.40 -12.00
C GLU A 203 -11.78 23.95 -12.43
N LYS A 204 -13.07 23.60 -12.60
CA LYS A 204 -13.48 22.31 -13.16
C LYS A 204 -12.96 22.13 -14.58
N HIS A 205 -13.21 23.11 -15.44
CA HIS A 205 -12.79 23.07 -16.84
C HIS A 205 -11.26 22.97 -16.98
N ASP A 206 -10.51 23.76 -16.20
CA ASP A 206 -9.04 23.75 -16.23
C ASP A 206 -8.49 22.39 -15.82
N LEU A 207 -9.05 21.76 -14.78
CA LEU A 207 -8.62 20.45 -14.32
C LEU A 207 -8.96 19.34 -15.33
N GLU A 208 -10.18 19.33 -15.85
CA GLU A 208 -10.59 18.32 -16.85
C GLU A 208 -9.76 18.44 -18.13
N THR A 209 -9.46 19.66 -18.55
CA THR A 209 -8.58 19.93 -19.70
C THR A 209 -7.16 19.40 -19.44
N ALA A 210 -6.61 19.67 -18.24
CA ALA A 210 -5.28 19.17 -17.88
C ALA A 210 -5.22 17.63 -17.82
N LEU A 211 -6.23 16.98 -17.24
CA LEU A 211 -6.31 15.51 -17.17
C LEU A 211 -6.50 14.88 -18.55
N ALA A 212 -7.33 15.48 -19.41
CA ALA A 212 -7.54 15.02 -20.78
C ALA A 212 -6.27 15.15 -21.62
N ALA A 213 -5.51 16.24 -21.45
CA ALA A 213 -4.24 16.45 -22.15
C ALA A 213 -3.20 15.35 -21.85
N GLU A 214 -3.21 14.76 -20.66
CA GLU A 214 -2.31 13.64 -20.31
C GLU A 214 -2.63 12.33 -21.02
N GLN A 215 -3.87 12.18 -21.49
CA GLN A 215 -4.29 11.00 -22.25
C GLN A 215 -3.93 11.11 -23.73
N VAL A 216 -3.65 12.33 -24.22
CA VAL A 216 -3.25 12.56 -25.61
C VAL A 216 -1.87 11.96 -25.86
N GLY A 217 -1.78 11.07 -26.84
CA GLY A 217 -0.52 10.42 -27.24
C GLY A 217 -0.26 9.06 -26.56
N LEU A 218 -1.10 8.65 -25.60
CA LEU A 218 -1.07 7.27 -25.11
C LEU A 218 -1.62 6.30 -26.17
N LYS A 219 -0.92 5.18 -26.37
CA LYS A 219 -1.37 4.15 -27.31
C LYS A 219 -2.69 3.57 -26.81
N ALA A 220 -3.69 3.51 -27.69
CA ALA A 220 -4.95 2.86 -27.39
C ALA A 220 -4.73 1.37 -27.06
N VAL A 221 -5.34 0.92 -25.98
CA VAL A 221 -5.36 -0.49 -25.55
C VAL A 221 -6.81 -0.95 -25.58
N LYS A 222 -7.08 -2.06 -26.27
CA LYS A 222 -8.45 -2.49 -26.59
C LYS A 222 -9.22 -2.95 -25.35
N ASN A 223 -8.55 -3.71 -24.49
CA ASN A 223 -9.17 -4.32 -23.31
C ASN A 223 -8.14 -4.66 -22.22
N TYR A 224 -8.64 -5.05 -21.05
CA TYR A 224 -7.78 -5.48 -19.94
C TYR A 224 -6.89 -6.67 -20.28
N ALA A 225 -7.33 -7.59 -21.14
CA ALA A 225 -6.54 -8.77 -21.50
C ALA A 225 -5.28 -8.41 -22.32
N GLU A 226 -5.34 -7.36 -23.14
CA GLU A 226 -4.18 -6.78 -23.81
C GLU A 226 -3.27 -6.07 -22.80
N ALA A 227 -3.84 -5.29 -21.88
CA ALA A 227 -3.08 -4.61 -20.83
C ALA A 227 -2.32 -5.59 -19.92
N PHE A 228 -2.97 -6.69 -19.49
CA PHE A 228 -2.40 -7.68 -18.58
C PHE A 228 -1.28 -8.51 -19.21
N ARG A 229 -1.28 -8.65 -20.54
CA ARG A 229 -0.21 -9.31 -21.30
C ARG A 229 0.92 -8.37 -21.70
N SER A 230 0.79 -7.07 -21.42
CA SER A 230 1.85 -6.11 -21.69
C SER A 230 3.10 -6.47 -20.87
N PRO A 231 4.29 -6.60 -21.51
CA PRO A 231 5.54 -6.86 -20.79
C PRO A 231 5.79 -5.86 -19.66
N LYS A 232 5.35 -4.60 -19.83
CA LYS A 232 5.49 -3.57 -18.79
C LYS A 232 4.65 -3.90 -17.54
N VAL A 233 3.41 -4.35 -17.73
CA VAL A 233 2.51 -4.71 -16.62
C VAL A 233 3.02 -5.95 -15.91
N ILE A 234 3.48 -6.96 -16.66
CA ILE A 234 4.06 -8.18 -16.10
C ILE A 234 5.31 -7.86 -15.27
N ILE A 235 6.23 -7.04 -15.80
CA ILE A 235 7.45 -6.63 -15.06
C ILE A 235 7.07 -5.87 -13.79
N LEU A 236 6.14 -4.91 -13.85
CA LEU A 236 5.69 -4.15 -12.67
C LEU A 236 5.00 -5.06 -11.64
N ALA A 237 4.23 -6.04 -12.09
CA ALA A 237 3.54 -6.98 -11.20
C ALA A 237 4.52 -7.93 -10.50
N LEU A 238 5.49 -8.48 -11.24
CA LEU A 238 6.57 -9.29 -10.66
C LEU A 238 7.47 -8.49 -9.73
N GLN A 239 7.78 -7.24 -10.10
CA GLN A 239 8.56 -6.32 -9.28
C GLN A 239 7.86 -6.05 -7.95
N PHE A 240 6.56 -5.77 -7.99
CA PHE A 240 5.79 -5.48 -6.78
C PHE A 240 5.60 -6.72 -5.91
N PHE A 241 5.38 -7.90 -6.52
CA PHE A 241 5.41 -9.18 -5.81
C PHE A 241 6.72 -9.37 -5.01
N CYS A 242 7.88 -9.19 -5.66
CA CYS A 242 9.17 -9.37 -5.00
C CYS A 242 9.41 -8.32 -3.91
N TRP A 243 9.01 -7.07 -4.16
CA TRP A 243 9.10 -6.01 -3.16
C TRP A 243 8.21 -6.31 -1.95
N SER A 244 6.97 -6.75 -2.16
CA SER A 244 6.02 -7.07 -1.08
C SER A 244 6.49 -8.22 -0.20
N ILE A 245 7.22 -9.22 -0.73
CA ILE A 245 7.88 -10.26 0.08
C ILE A 245 8.81 -9.62 1.12
N GLY A 246 9.70 -8.73 0.67
CA GLY A 246 10.65 -8.05 1.56
C GLY A 246 9.98 -7.16 2.60
N VAL A 247 8.99 -6.36 2.18
CA VAL A 247 8.32 -5.39 3.08
C VAL A 247 7.48 -6.08 4.14
N TYR A 248 6.61 -7.02 3.75
CA TYR A 248 5.70 -7.65 4.72
C TYR A 248 6.42 -8.69 5.59
N GLY A 249 7.49 -9.29 5.09
CA GLY A 249 8.42 -10.04 5.93
C GLY A 249 9.08 -9.14 6.97
N PHE A 250 9.59 -7.97 6.59
CA PHE A 250 10.16 -7.01 7.54
C PHE A 250 9.13 -6.51 8.56
N VAL A 251 7.99 -6.00 8.11
CA VAL A 251 6.95 -5.36 8.94
C VAL A 251 6.43 -6.27 10.04
N LEU A 252 6.08 -7.52 9.70
CA LEU A 252 5.49 -8.44 10.67
C LEU A 252 6.51 -8.98 11.67
N TRP A 253 7.77 -9.10 11.25
CA TRP A 253 8.81 -9.73 12.07
C TRP A 253 9.73 -8.73 12.76
N LEU A 254 9.64 -7.44 12.44
CA LEU A 254 10.45 -6.37 13.04
C LEU A 254 10.42 -6.38 14.58
N PRO A 255 9.26 -6.46 15.27
CA PRO A 255 9.23 -6.50 16.73
C PRO A 255 9.98 -7.72 17.30
N SER A 256 9.86 -8.88 16.63
CA SER A 256 10.55 -10.11 17.04
C SER A 256 12.06 -10.03 16.82
N ILE A 257 12.49 -9.42 15.71
CA ILE A 257 13.90 -9.14 15.42
C ILE A 257 14.51 -8.27 16.53
N LEU A 258 13.81 -7.22 16.94
CA LEU A 258 14.29 -6.31 18.00
C LEU A 258 14.33 -6.99 19.36
N LYS A 259 13.27 -7.73 19.72
CA LYS A 259 13.19 -8.50 20.97
C LYS A 259 14.36 -9.48 21.12
N ALA A 260 14.69 -10.21 20.05
CA ALA A 260 15.81 -11.15 20.05
C ALA A 260 17.19 -10.49 20.16
N GLY A 261 17.31 -9.21 19.80
CA GLY A 261 18.60 -8.50 19.74
C GLY A 261 19.18 -8.12 21.11
N LEU A 262 18.37 -7.58 22.04
CA LEU A 262 18.84 -7.17 23.38
C LEU A 262 18.14 -7.90 24.54
N GLN A 263 17.38 -8.98 24.27
CA GLN A 263 16.47 -9.57 25.25
C GLN A 263 15.53 -8.53 25.89
N MET A 264 15.19 -7.49 25.13
CA MET A 264 14.29 -6.42 25.54
C MET A 264 12.86 -6.95 25.73
N ASP A 265 12.08 -6.25 26.53
CA ASP A 265 10.66 -6.60 26.68
C ASP A 265 9.86 -6.22 25.42
N MET A 266 8.58 -6.62 25.39
CA MET A 266 7.72 -6.36 24.22
C MET A 266 7.39 -4.88 24.04
N VAL A 267 7.41 -4.09 25.12
CA VAL A 267 7.07 -2.66 25.12
C VAL A 267 8.23 -1.87 24.53
N GLU A 268 9.46 -2.13 24.98
CA GLU A 268 10.70 -1.56 24.45
C GLU A 268 10.89 -1.86 22.96
N ALA A 269 10.67 -3.12 22.56
CA ALA A 269 10.69 -3.51 21.15
C ALA A 269 9.63 -2.77 20.31
N GLY A 270 8.47 -2.48 20.91
CA GLY A 270 7.42 -1.67 20.30
C GLY A 270 7.84 -0.22 20.06
N TRP A 271 8.48 0.43 21.06
CA TRP A 271 8.99 1.79 20.92
C TRP A 271 10.07 1.91 19.85
N LEU A 272 11.01 0.98 19.80
CA LEU A 272 12.03 0.95 18.75
C LEU A 272 11.42 0.64 17.37
N SER A 273 10.35 -0.16 17.30
CA SER A 273 9.64 -0.42 16.04
C SER A 273 9.00 0.85 15.44
N ALA A 274 8.69 1.86 16.25
CA ALA A 274 8.11 3.12 15.75
C ALA A 274 9.08 3.94 14.89
N LEU A 275 10.39 3.91 15.18
CA LEU A 275 11.35 4.76 14.50
C LEU A 275 11.51 4.42 13.00
N PRO A 276 11.60 3.14 12.57
CA PRO A 276 11.53 2.78 11.15
C PRO A 276 10.28 3.30 10.43
N TYR A 277 9.10 3.29 11.07
CA TYR A 277 7.87 3.83 10.48
C TYR A 277 7.91 5.36 10.38
N LEU A 278 8.45 6.05 11.38
CA LEU A 278 8.63 7.50 11.31
C LEU A 278 9.60 7.89 10.18
N ALA A 279 10.71 7.16 10.05
CA ALA A 279 11.66 7.34 8.98
C ALA A 279 11.04 7.03 7.60
N ALA A 280 10.15 6.03 7.51
CA ALA A 280 9.36 5.74 6.33
C ALA A 280 8.42 6.88 5.94
N VAL A 281 7.71 7.50 6.88
CA VAL A 281 6.86 8.67 6.61
C VAL A 281 7.68 9.80 5.97
N ILE A 282 8.83 10.13 6.57
CA ILE A 282 9.72 11.19 6.05
C ILE A 282 10.25 10.81 4.66
N GLY A 283 10.76 9.58 4.52
CA GLY A 283 11.30 9.06 3.25
C GLY A 283 10.28 9.10 2.12
N MET A 284 9.05 8.69 2.38
CA MET A 284 7.93 8.74 1.43
C MET A 284 7.63 10.17 0.97
N LEU A 285 7.56 11.13 1.89
CA LEU A 285 7.31 12.55 1.57
C LEU A 285 8.43 13.15 0.72
N VAL A 286 9.69 12.92 1.09
CA VAL A 286 10.86 13.45 0.37
C VAL A 286 10.99 12.84 -1.02
N VAL A 287 10.90 11.51 -1.12
CA VAL A 287 11.06 10.79 -2.39
C VAL A 287 9.92 11.11 -3.35
N SER A 288 8.69 11.22 -2.86
CA SER A 288 7.54 11.57 -3.71
C SER A 288 7.58 13.01 -4.21
N TRP A 289 7.99 13.96 -3.37
CA TRP A 289 8.21 15.35 -3.77
C TRP A 289 9.31 15.46 -4.83
N GLY A 290 10.46 14.81 -4.60
CA GLY A 290 11.55 14.77 -5.57
C GLY A 290 11.14 14.12 -6.88
N SER A 291 10.34 13.05 -6.80
CA SER A 291 9.83 12.36 -7.98
C SER A 291 8.90 13.23 -8.81
N ASP A 292 7.99 13.99 -8.17
CA ASP A 292 7.11 14.92 -8.86
C ASP A 292 7.88 16.10 -9.47
N LYS A 293 8.94 16.59 -8.80
CA LYS A 293 9.76 17.68 -9.35
C LYS A 293 10.57 17.26 -10.58
N LEU A 294 11.14 16.06 -10.57
CA LEU A 294 12.01 15.58 -11.66
C LEU A 294 11.28 14.75 -12.72
N GLN A 295 10.06 14.27 -12.46
CA GLN A 295 9.25 13.42 -13.34
C GLN A 295 9.95 12.14 -13.84
N LYS A 296 11.05 11.73 -13.19
CA LYS A 296 11.84 10.54 -13.52
C LYS A 296 11.53 9.41 -12.54
N ARG A 297 10.26 8.97 -12.51
CA ARG A 297 9.69 8.01 -11.54
C ARG A 297 10.61 6.85 -11.18
N LYS A 298 11.12 6.15 -12.20
CA LYS A 298 12.02 5.00 -12.05
C LYS A 298 13.24 5.28 -11.16
N ARG A 299 13.84 6.48 -11.26
CA ARG A 299 15.01 6.89 -10.44
C ARG A 299 14.68 7.12 -8.97
N PHE A 300 13.40 7.19 -8.62
CA PHE A 300 12.91 7.30 -7.25
C PHE A 300 12.35 5.96 -6.74
N VAL A 301 12.43 4.89 -7.54
CA VAL A 301 11.99 3.54 -7.15
C VAL A 301 13.19 2.64 -6.85
N TRP A 302 14.07 2.41 -7.82
CA TRP A 302 15.13 1.42 -7.65
C TRP A 302 16.22 1.79 -6.62
N PRO A 303 16.69 3.06 -6.45
CA PRO A 303 17.76 3.33 -5.50
C PRO A 303 17.34 3.13 -4.04
N PRO A 304 16.15 3.62 -3.59
CA PRO A 304 15.66 3.27 -2.26
C PRO A 304 15.57 1.75 -2.05
N LEU A 305 15.05 0.99 -3.00
CA LEU A 305 14.96 -0.47 -2.84
C LEU A 305 16.34 -1.15 -2.76
N LEU A 306 17.33 -0.64 -3.48
CA LEU A 306 18.71 -1.14 -3.38
C LEU A 306 19.32 -0.84 -2.01
N ILE A 307 19.17 0.41 -1.53
CA ILE A 307 19.62 0.81 -0.20
C ILE A 307 18.92 -0.04 0.86
N ALA A 308 17.61 -0.25 0.73
CA ALA A 308 16.83 -1.09 1.62
C ALA A 308 17.38 -2.51 1.68
N SER A 309 17.67 -3.12 0.52
CA SER A 309 18.20 -4.47 0.48
C SER A 309 19.57 -4.58 1.13
N VAL A 310 20.49 -3.67 0.81
CA VAL A 310 21.86 -3.70 1.34
C VAL A 310 21.86 -3.42 2.84
N ALA A 311 21.09 -2.43 3.29
CA ALA A 311 20.97 -2.12 4.71
C ALA A 311 20.32 -3.26 5.49
N PHE A 312 19.26 -3.87 4.95
CA PHE A 312 18.56 -4.97 5.62
C PHE A 312 19.46 -6.21 5.78
N TYR A 313 20.16 -6.61 4.73
CA TYR A 313 21.11 -7.73 4.82
C TYR A 313 22.34 -7.39 5.67
N GLY A 314 22.84 -6.15 5.58
CA GLY A 314 23.94 -5.66 6.41
C GLY A 314 23.60 -5.66 7.90
N SER A 315 22.36 -5.34 8.28
CA SER A 315 21.87 -5.47 9.65
C SER A 315 22.01 -6.90 10.17
N TYR A 316 21.65 -7.89 9.36
CA TYR A 316 21.80 -9.30 9.72
C TYR A 316 23.27 -9.71 9.89
N LEU A 317 24.15 -9.28 8.99
CA LEU A 317 25.59 -9.59 9.07
C LEU A 317 26.27 -9.01 10.31
N LEU A 318 25.86 -7.82 10.76
CA LEU A 318 26.36 -7.21 12.00
C LEU A 318 25.86 -7.94 13.26
N GLY A 319 24.67 -8.54 13.18
CA GLY A 319 24.07 -9.28 14.29
C GLY A 319 23.82 -8.44 15.55
N ALA A 320 23.56 -9.14 16.66
CA ALA A 320 23.27 -8.52 17.95
C ALA A 320 24.51 -7.94 18.64
N GLU A 321 25.72 -8.41 18.31
CA GLU A 321 26.98 -7.91 18.87
C GLU A 321 27.16 -6.40 18.62
N HIS A 322 26.65 -5.91 17.49
CA HIS A 322 26.64 -4.49 17.13
C HIS A 322 25.21 -3.95 17.00
N PHE A 323 24.37 -4.23 18.00
CA PHE A 323 22.93 -3.94 17.97
C PHE A 323 22.58 -2.54 17.44
N TRP A 324 23.19 -1.46 17.95
CA TRP A 324 22.82 -0.10 17.54
C TRP A 324 23.13 0.20 16.06
N TRP A 325 24.20 -0.35 15.53
CA TRP A 325 24.53 -0.24 14.09
C TRP A 325 23.58 -1.09 13.25
N SER A 326 23.30 -2.32 13.68
CA SER A 326 22.30 -3.18 13.05
C SER A 326 20.92 -2.51 13.02
N TYR A 327 20.49 -1.94 14.15
CA TYR A 327 19.24 -1.21 14.28
C TYR A 327 19.19 0.04 13.39
N THR A 328 20.28 0.80 13.30
CA THR A 328 20.37 1.96 12.39
C THR A 328 20.16 1.52 10.93
N LEU A 329 20.76 0.40 10.53
CA LEU A 329 20.54 -0.18 9.21
C LEU A 329 19.09 -0.67 9.02
N LEU A 330 18.44 -1.23 10.04
CA LEU A 330 17.00 -1.58 9.98
C LEU A 330 16.11 -0.34 9.80
N VAL A 331 16.42 0.77 10.46
CA VAL A 331 15.68 2.04 10.31
C VAL A 331 15.83 2.57 8.88
N ILE A 332 17.07 2.58 8.35
CA ILE A 332 17.34 2.96 6.95
C ILE A 332 16.60 2.03 5.99
N ALA A 333 16.63 0.72 6.25
CA ALA A 333 15.96 -0.27 5.43
C ALA A 333 14.45 -0.05 5.40
N GLY A 334 13.81 0.07 6.57
CA GLY A 334 12.37 0.36 6.69
C GLY A 334 11.99 1.65 5.96
N ALA A 335 12.76 2.72 6.13
CA ALA A 335 12.50 3.98 5.43
C ALA A 335 12.55 3.80 3.90
N CYS A 336 13.59 3.15 3.40
CA CYS A 336 13.83 2.97 1.98
C CYS A 336 12.92 1.92 1.33
N MET A 337 12.38 0.98 2.11
CA MET A 337 11.36 0.02 1.69
C MET A 337 10.02 0.69 1.40
N TYR A 338 9.69 1.77 2.11
CA TYR A 338 8.41 2.49 1.95
C TYR A 338 8.50 3.70 1.03
N ALA A 339 9.64 4.39 1.00
CA ALA A 339 9.83 5.61 0.21
C ALA A 339 9.34 5.55 -1.26
N PRO A 340 9.49 4.44 -2.01
CA PRO A 340 9.16 4.41 -3.43
C PRO A 340 7.68 4.13 -3.76
N TYR A 341 6.79 4.00 -2.78
CA TYR A 341 5.37 3.66 -3.01
C TYR A 341 4.64 4.65 -3.92
N GLY A 342 4.72 5.94 -3.60
CA GLY A 342 4.14 7.02 -4.40
C GLY A 342 4.59 7.01 -5.87
N PRO A 343 5.91 7.11 -6.14
CA PRO A 343 6.41 7.16 -7.50
C PRO A 343 6.16 5.87 -8.27
N PHE A 344 6.17 4.71 -7.60
CA PHE A 344 5.87 3.42 -8.23
C PHE A 344 4.45 3.38 -8.81
N PHE A 345 3.43 3.67 -7.99
CA PHE A 345 2.04 3.66 -8.47
C PHE A 345 1.73 4.82 -9.43
N ALA A 346 2.54 5.88 -9.45
CA ALA A 346 2.42 6.93 -10.45
C ALA A 346 2.89 6.48 -11.85
N ILE A 347 3.71 5.42 -11.98
CA ILE A 347 4.19 4.93 -13.28
C ILE A 347 3.04 4.41 -14.13
N VAL A 348 2.11 3.63 -13.55
CA VAL A 348 1.10 2.88 -14.32
C VAL A 348 0.21 3.81 -15.17
N PRO A 349 -0.38 4.88 -14.62
CA PRO A 349 -1.24 5.78 -15.40
C PRO A 349 -0.46 6.68 -16.37
N GLU A 350 0.88 6.71 -16.31
CA GLU A 350 1.73 7.42 -17.28
C GLU A 350 2.01 6.59 -18.54
N ILE A 351 1.88 5.26 -18.47
CA ILE A 351 2.24 4.33 -19.56
C ILE A 351 1.05 3.55 -20.13
N LEU A 352 -0.13 3.68 -19.52
CA LEU A 352 -1.35 3.01 -19.93
C LEU A 352 -2.51 4.01 -20.04
N PRO A 353 -3.38 3.87 -21.05
CA PRO A 353 -4.55 4.72 -21.18
C PRO A 353 -5.54 4.49 -20.02
N ALA A 354 -6.29 5.54 -19.69
CA ALA A 354 -7.20 5.58 -18.55
C ALA A 354 -8.20 4.41 -18.56
N ASN A 355 -8.64 3.92 -19.72
CA ASN A 355 -9.60 2.83 -19.86
C ASN A 355 -9.10 1.47 -19.34
N VAL A 356 -7.79 1.27 -19.16
CA VAL A 356 -7.21 0.02 -18.63
C VAL A 356 -6.30 0.21 -17.42
N ALA A 357 -5.86 1.45 -17.14
CA ALA A 357 -4.92 1.75 -16.06
C ALA A 357 -5.41 1.24 -14.69
N GLY A 358 -6.70 1.40 -14.37
CA GLY A 358 -7.29 0.92 -13.11
C GLY A 358 -7.17 -0.59 -12.92
N GLY A 359 -7.56 -1.37 -13.92
CA GLY A 359 -7.40 -2.83 -13.89
C GLY A 359 -5.94 -3.28 -13.86
N ALA A 360 -5.04 -2.59 -14.56
CA ALA A 360 -3.61 -2.91 -14.52
C ALA A 360 -2.98 -2.64 -13.15
N MET A 361 -3.32 -1.52 -12.52
CA MET A 361 -2.91 -1.22 -11.13
C MET A 361 -3.42 -2.30 -10.16
N ALA A 362 -4.65 -2.78 -10.38
CA ALA A 362 -5.21 -3.86 -9.56
C ALA A 362 -4.48 -5.18 -9.76
N LEU A 363 -4.10 -5.56 -10.99
CA LEU A 363 -3.30 -6.76 -11.23
C LEU A 363 -1.92 -6.65 -10.55
N ILE A 364 -1.26 -5.50 -10.69
CA ILE A 364 0.03 -5.24 -10.04
C ILE A 364 -0.10 -5.37 -8.52
N ASN A 365 -1.10 -4.72 -7.92
CA ASN A 365 -1.32 -4.76 -6.48
C ASN A 365 -1.85 -6.12 -5.99
N SER A 366 -2.50 -6.92 -6.86
CA SER A 366 -2.83 -8.34 -6.58
C SER A 366 -1.56 -9.16 -6.44
N MET A 367 -0.64 -9.04 -7.40
CA MET A 367 0.65 -9.71 -7.31
C MET A 367 1.47 -9.25 -6.08
N GLY A 368 1.37 -7.98 -5.70
CA GLY A 368 1.88 -7.50 -4.42
C GLY A 368 1.29 -8.24 -3.22
N ALA A 369 -0.03 -8.39 -3.15
CA ALA A 369 -0.69 -9.14 -2.08
C ALA A 369 -0.25 -10.61 -2.05
N LEU A 370 -0.09 -11.26 -3.20
CA LEU A 370 0.48 -12.61 -3.25
C LEU A 370 1.93 -12.64 -2.73
N GLY A 371 2.71 -11.59 -3.00
CA GLY A 371 4.04 -11.40 -2.43
C GLY A 371 4.00 -11.19 -0.92
N SER A 372 3.05 -10.42 -0.41
CA SER A 372 2.81 -10.23 1.03
C SER A 372 2.46 -11.56 1.70
N PHE A 373 1.57 -12.36 1.11
CA PHE A 373 1.29 -13.72 1.57
C PHE A 373 2.57 -14.55 1.68
N GLY A 374 3.39 -14.54 0.61
CA GLY A 374 4.68 -15.22 0.59
C GLY A 374 5.64 -14.72 1.66
N GLY A 375 5.80 -13.41 1.82
CA GLY A 375 6.67 -12.80 2.83
C GLY A 375 6.24 -13.10 4.26
N SER A 376 4.93 -13.07 4.55
CA SER A 376 4.40 -13.37 5.88
C SER A 376 4.52 -14.85 6.25
N TYR A 377 4.19 -15.74 5.30
CA TYR A 377 4.16 -17.19 5.54
C TYR A 377 5.56 -17.84 5.46
N LEU A 378 6.31 -17.56 4.39
CA LEU A 378 7.61 -18.22 4.16
C LEU A 378 8.66 -17.80 5.18
N VAL A 379 8.66 -16.56 5.66
CA VAL A 379 9.57 -16.11 6.72
C VAL A 379 9.33 -16.90 8.01
N GLY A 380 8.07 -17.10 8.40
CA GLY A 380 7.74 -17.92 9.57
C GLY A 380 8.16 -19.37 9.40
N TYR A 381 7.83 -19.97 8.26
CA TYR A 381 8.21 -21.33 7.93
C TYR A 381 9.73 -21.55 7.92
N LEU A 382 10.49 -20.62 7.31
CA LEU A 382 11.94 -20.67 7.26
C LEU A 382 12.53 -20.56 8.67
N ASN A 383 12.09 -19.59 9.46
CA ASN A 383 12.56 -19.43 10.84
C ASN A 383 12.31 -20.69 11.70
N SER A 384 11.16 -21.34 11.54
CA SER A 384 10.84 -22.57 12.28
C SER A 384 11.62 -23.80 11.79
N SER A 385 11.90 -23.90 10.49
CA SER A 385 12.54 -25.09 9.90
C SER A 385 14.06 -25.07 9.98
N THR A 386 14.69 -23.89 9.84
CA THR A 386 16.15 -23.76 9.89
C THR A 386 16.68 -23.51 11.29
N GLY A 387 15.83 -23.07 12.23
CA GLY A 387 16.22 -22.62 13.56
C GLY A 387 17.07 -21.34 13.58
N SER A 388 17.25 -20.66 12.43
CA SER A 388 18.04 -19.44 12.31
C SER A 388 17.37 -18.42 11.37
N PRO A 389 17.40 -17.12 11.70
CA PRO A 389 16.77 -16.09 10.88
C PRO A 389 17.46 -15.89 9.52
N GLY A 390 18.68 -16.40 9.32
CA GLY A 390 19.49 -16.09 8.13
C GLY A 390 18.83 -16.41 6.80
N ALA A 391 18.12 -17.55 6.69
CA ALA A 391 17.41 -17.92 5.47
C ALA A 391 16.30 -16.90 5.12
N SER A 392 15.60 -16.40 6.13
CA SER A 392 14.54 -15.39 5.98
C SER A 392 15.11 -14.04 5.54
N TYR A 393 16.22 -13.61 6.13
CA TYR A 393 16.91 -12.37 5.72
C TYR A 393 17.41 -12.46 4.28
N LEU A 394 17.96 -13.61 3.87
CA LEU A 394 18.41 -13.83 2.49
C LEU A 394 17.24 -13.81 1.49
N LEU A 395 16.12 -14.47 1.82
CA LEU A 395 14.91 -14.44 1.00
C LEU A 395 14.41 -13.00 0.80
N MET A 396 14.23 -12.25 1.89
CA MET A 396 13.68 -10.90 1.86
C MET A 396 14.60 -9.92 1.12
N SER A 397 15.90 -9.91 1.42
CA SER A 397 16.87 -9.06 0.73
C SER A 397 17.04 -9.46 -0.74
N GLY A 398 17.11 -10.76 -1.05
CA GLY A 398 17.17 -11.26 -2.42
C GLY A 398 15.94 -10.86 -3.25
N ALA A 399 14.74 -10.89 -2.66
CA ALA A 399 13.53 -10.42 -3.30
C ALA A 399 13.56 -8.90 -3.57
N LEU A 400 14.07 -8.09 -2.64
CA LEU A 400 14.29 -6.65 -2.86
C LEU A 400 15.30 -6.38 -3.98
N LEU A 401 16.42 -7.12 -4.05
CA LEU A 401 17.37 -7.01 -5.17
C LEU A 401 16.73 -7.39 -6.50
N LEU A 402 15.94 -8.46 -6.54
CA LEU A 402 15.24 -8.86 -7.76
C LEU A 402 14.26 -7.77 -8.21
N SER A 403 13.56 -7.13 -7.27
CA SER A 403 12.71 -5.96 -7.53
C SER A 403 13.49 -4.77 -8.11
N VAL A 404 14.71 -4.52 -7.63
CA VAL A 404 15.63 -3.51 -8.20
C VAL A 404 15.96 -3.85 -9.65
N VAL A 405 16.38 -5.08 -9.93
CA VAL A 405 16.72 -5.55 -11.29
C VAL A 405 15.52 -5.38 -12.23
N LEU A 406 14.33 -5.84 -11.83
CA LEU A 406 13.11 -5.70 -12.61
C LEU A 406 12.76 -4.23 -12.90
N THR A 407 12.94 -3.34 -11.92
CA THR A 407 12.74 -1.89 -12.10
C THR A 407 13.74 -1.30 -13.10
N ILE A 408 15.00 -1.75 -13.09
CA ILE A 408 16.02 -1.31 -14.03
C ILE A 408 15.69 -1.79 -15.46
N LEU A 409 15.22 -3.03 -15.61
CA LEU A 409 14.81 -3.61 -16.89
C LEU A 409 13.58 -2.94 -17.52
N LEU A 410 12.78 -2.23 -16.72
CA LEU A 410 11.66 -1.44 -17.23
C LEU A 410 12.18 -0.35 -18.18
N LYS A 411 11.92 -0.54 -19.48
CA LYS A 411 12.29 0.40 -20.55
C LYS A 411 11.47 1.69 -20.41
N PRO A 412 12.11 2.88 -20.40
CA PRO A 412 11.38 4.14 -20.40
C PRO A 412 10.58 4.26 -21.70
N GLU A 413 9.36 4.76 -21.58
CA GLU A 413 8.62 5.23 -22.75
C GLU A 413 9.26 6.54 -23.18
N GLN A 414 9.87 6.58 -24.37
CA GLN A 414 10.26 7.84 -24.96
C GLN A 414 8.97 8.65 -25.14
N PRO A 415 8.86 9.88 -24.60
CA PRO A 415 7.80 10.78 -25.01
C PRO A 415 7.86 10.83 -26.53
N GLY A 416 6.77 10.47 -27.20
CA GLY A 416 6.77 10.32 -28.64
C GLY A 416 7.26 11.61 -29.30
N ALA A 417 8.51 11.61 -29.77
CA ALA A 417 9.05 12.66 -30.63
C ALA A 417 8.20 12.82 -31.91
N ARG A 418 7.32 11.86 -32.21
CA ARG A 418 6.32 11.93 -33.29
C ARG A 418 5.08 12.78 -32.96
N ALA A 419 4.71 12.97 -31.70
CA ALA A 419 3.50 13.74 -31.35
C ALA A 419 3.74 15.26 -31.48
N LEU A 420 4.94 15.73 -31.12
CA LEU A 420 5.34 17.13 -31.30
C LEU A 420 5.45 17.49 -32.80
N HIS A 421 5.96 16.58 -33.63
CA HIS A 421 6.05 16.84 -35.07
C HIS A 421 4.68 16.89 -35.77
N SER A 422 3.70 16.10 -35.31
CA SER A 422 2.32 16.15 -35.84
C SER A 422 1.53 17.39 -35.42
N LEU A 423 1.87 18.00 -34.27
CA LEU A 423 1.26 19.27 -33.83
C LEU A 423 1.88 20.47 -34.56
N GLU A 424 3.19 20.44 -34.83
CA GLU A 424 3.85 21.50 -35.63
C GLU A 424 3.38 21.52 -37.09
N LEU A 425 3.06 20.35 -37.68
CA LEU A 425 2.52 20.27 -39.04
C LEU A 425 1.07 20.76 -39.13
N LYS A 426 0.24 20.51 -38.11
CA LYS A 426 -1.17 20.97 -38.06
C LYS A 426 -1.36 22.46 -37.74
N VAL A 427 -0.33 23.13 -37.23
CA VAL A 427 -0.34 24.59 -37.02
C VAL A 427 0.20 25.34 -38.24
N ARG A 428 0.81 24.62 -39.20
CA ARG A 428 1.36 25.17 -40.45
C ARG A 428 0.54 24.86 -41.71
N THR A 429 -0.59 24.16 -41.56
CA THR A 429 -1.61 23.92 -42.60
C THR A 429 -2.93 24.42 -42.09
#